data_AF-A0A8H5IJC4-F1
#
_entry.id   AF-A0A8H5IJC4-F1
#
_cell.length_a   1.000
_cell.length_b   1.000
_cell.length_c   1.000
_cell.angle_alpha   90.00
_cell.angle_beta   90.00
_cell.angle_gamma   90.00
#
_symmetry.space_group_name_H-M   'P 1'
#
loop_
_entity.id
_entity.type
_entity.pdbx_description
1 polymer ?
#
loop_
_entity_poly.entity_id
_entity_poly.type
_entity_poly.pdbx_seq_one_letter_code
_entity_poly.pdbx_strand_id
1 'polypeptide(L)'
;MPEQRTPDVSNIDHGDWIARDRYMMAFDGAINHFNYDRYQLAIKLATETVCAGFERDGYSTVGLAYFYYKLDVAFWDIYFGDLGNDKPACPWTAGPVQNDPNDEPADNYIDWRRRRGMTDSAQSQMDVPGNDPVSQGGDSQDPATLFESLQRARRQIVNSANVAAEMGNIAIETHTSMQKVLDEKRVLQEKVASLEEELARVQSEKNSLRCRLRDATLTAPRRQPPSSRQ
;
A
#
# COMPACT_ATOMS: atom_id res chain seq x y z
N MET A 1 -13.51 -18.66 -13.68
CA MET A 1 -12.72 -17.62 -13.00
C MET A 1 -13.62 -16.96 -11.98
N PRO A 2 -13.33 -16.97 -10.68
CA PRO A 2 -14.10 -16.15 -9.74
C PRO A 2 -13.78 -14.68 -10.05
N GLU A 3 -14.81 -13.85 -10.23
CA GLU A 3 -14.65 -12.40 -10.33
C GLU A 3 -14.02 -11.90 -9.03
N GLN A 4 -12.75 -11.51 -9.08
CA GLN A 4 -12.08 -10.86 -7.97
C GLN A 4 -12.68 -9.45 -7.88
N ARG A 5 -13.73 -9.31 -7.07
CA ARG A 5 -14.40 -8.02 -6.87
C ARG A 5 -13.44 -7.12 -6.12
N THR A 6 -13.06 -6.01 -6.75
CA THR A 6 -12.41 -4.89 -6.07
C THR A 6 -13.27 -4.49 -4.85
N PRO A 7 -12.64 -4.13 -3.72
CA PRO A 7 -13.39 -3.74 -2.53
C PRO A 7 -14.31 -2.55 -2.82
N ASP A 8 -15.50 -2.58 -2.23
CA ASP A 8 -16.49 -1.52 -2.34
C ASP A 8 -16.14 -0.35 -1.43
N VAL A 9 -16.04 0.86 -2.01
CA VAL A 9 -15.67 2.07 -1.29
C VAL A 9 -16.86 2.70 -0.55
N SER A 10 -18.10 2.36 -0.90
CA SER A 10 -19.29 3.07 -0.38
C SER A 10 -19.50 2.91 1.13
N ASN A 11 -18.88 1.90 1.74
CA ASN A 11 -19.06 1.55 3.16
C ASN A 11 -17.88 2.00 4.03
N ILE A 12 -17.01 2.85 3.50
CA ILE A 12 -15.78 3.27 4.16
C ILE A 12 -15.96 4.67 4.71
N ASP A 13 -15.56 4.85 5.97
CA ASP A 13 -15.40 6.18 6.51
C ASP A 13 -14.21 6.87 5.84
N HIS A 14 -14.50 7.81 4.94
CA HIS A 14 -13.49 8.55 4.20
C HIS A 14 -12.67 9.50 5.08
N GLY A 15 -13.12 9.81 6.31
CA GLY A 15 -12.38 10.60 7.29
C GLY A 15 -11.37 9.77 8.10
N ASP A 16 -11.64 8.48 8.28
CA ASP A 16 -10.78 7.56 9.03
C ASP A 16 -9.58 7.08 8.18
N TRP A 17 -8.38 7.50 8.59
CA TRP A 17 -7.14 7.13 7.90
C TRP A 17 -6.85 5.63 7.98
N ILE A 18 -7.25 4.94 9.05
CA ILE A 18 -7.09 3.49 9.18
C ILE A 18 -8.00 2.77 8.18
N ALA A 19 -9.22 3.26 8.01
CA ALA A 19 -10.17 2.70 7.05
C ALA A 19 -9.68 2.88 5.60
N ARG A 20 -9.13 4.06 5.27
CA ARG A 20 -8.52 4.33 3.96
C ARG A 20 -7.30 3.44 3.69
N ASP A 21 -6.40 3.28 4.65
CA ASP A 21 -5.22 2.41 4.52
C ASP A 21 -5.62 0.94 4.27
N ARG A 22 -6.57 0.41 5.05
CA ARG A 22 -7.09 -0.95 4.86
C ARG A 22 -7.69 -1.15 3.46
N TYR A 23 -8.39 -0.14 2.94
CA TYR A 23 -8.91 -0.20 1.58
C TYR A 23 -7.82 -0.24 0.54
N MET A 24 -6.80 0.61 0.65
CA MET A 24 -5.68 0.65 -0.30
C MET A 24 -5.01 -0.73 -0.39
N MET A 25 -4.73 -1.35 0.77
CA MET A 25 -4.16 -2.71 0.83
C MET A 25 -5.09 -3.76 0.22
N ALA A 26 -6.39 -3.71 0.52
CA ALA A 26 -7.37 -4.64 -0.05
C ALA A 26 -7.53 -4.47 -1.56
N PHE A 27 -7.51 -3.23 -2.06
CA PHE A 27 -7.59 -2.92 -3.47
C PHE A 27 -6.36 -3.43 -4.21
N ASP A 28 -5.17 -3.15 -3.69
CA ASP A 28 -3.90 -3.62 -4.22
C ASP A 28 -3.85 -5.16 -4.31
N GLY A 29 -4.27 -5.83 -3.23
CA GLY A 29 -4.40 -7.30 -3.21
C GLY A 29 -5.42 -7.83 -4.22
N ALA A 30 -6.53 -7.12 -4.45
CA ALA A 30 -7.56 -7.53 -5.40
C ALA A 30 -7.08 -7.46 -6.86
N ILE A 31 -6.21 -6.51 -7.18
CA ILE A 31 -5.61 -6.36 -8.52
C ILE A 31 -4.24 -7.06 -8.65
N ASN A 32 -3.77 -7.72 -7.59
CA ASN A 32 -2.47 -8.39 -7.51
C ASN A 32 -1.31 -7.48 -7.96
N HIS A 33 -1.31 -6.23 -7.46
CA HIS A 33 -0.34 -5.19 -7.85
C HIS A 33 0.74 -4.96 -6.78
N PHE A 34 0.65 -5.64 -5.63
CA PHE A 34 1.42 -5.27 -4.45
C PHE A 34 2.92 -5.42 -4.67
N ASN A 35 3.63 -4.32 -4.45
CA ASN A 35 5.07 -4.27 -4.50
C ASN A 35 5.60 -3.38 -3.38
N TYR A 36 6.26 -4.00 -2.40
CA TYR A 36 6.69 -3.33 -1.18
C TYR A 36 7.69 -2.19 -1.43
N ASP A 37 8.65 -2.36 -2.34
CA ASP A 37 9.65 -1.32 -2.64
C ASP A 37 9.00 -0.09 -3.29
N ARG A 38 8.06 -0.32 -4.21
CA ARG A 38 7.25 0.74 -4.82
C ARG A 38 6.36 1.42 -3.80
N TYR A 39 5.77 0.66 -2.88
CA TYR A 39 4.91 1.18 -1.82
C TYR A 39 5.70 2.16 -0.93
N GLN A 40 6.88 1.73 -0.47
CA GLN A 40 7.79 2.55 0.33
C GLN A 40 8.27 3.80 -0.42
N LEU A 41 8.58 3.68 -1.70
CA LEU A 41 8.97 4.84 -2.52
C LEU A 41 7.81 5.81 -2.71
N ALA A 42 6.60 5.31 -2.99
CA ALA A 42 5.41 6.11 -3.18
C ALA A 42 5.03 6.89 -1.92
N ILE A 43 5.10 6.29 -0.72
CA ILE A 43 4.87 7.00 0.55
C ILE A 43 5.86 8.16 0.71
N LYS A 44 7.15 7.94 0.44
CA LYS A 44 8.17 8.99 0.55
C LYS A 44 7.90 10.14 -0.42
N LEU A 45 7.60 9.84 -1.68
CA LEU A 45 7.28 10.84 -2.70
C LEU A 45 5.98 11.59 -2.39
N ALA A 46 4.95 10.89 -1.92
CA ALA A 46 3.68 11.48 -1.52
C ALA A 46 3.88 12.44 -0.34
N THR A 47 4.64 12.03 0.68
CA THR A 47 4.97 12.88 1.83
C THR A 47 5.66 14.16 1.40
N GLU A 48 6.68 14.04 0.55
CA GLU A 48 7.42 15.20 0.04
C GLU A 48 6.52 16.14 -0.78
N THR A 49 5.69 15.58 -1.65
CA THR A 49 4.76 16.33 -2.50
C THR A 49 3.73 17.09 -1.67
N VAL A 50 3.15 16.45 -0.67
CA VAL A 50 2.13 17.03 0.20
C VAL A 50 2.73 18.12 1.10
N CYS A 51 3.86 17.86 1.74
CA CYS A 51 4.55 18.85 2.56
C CYS A 51 4.98 20.08 1.74
N ALA A 52 5.55 19.88 0.55
CA ALA A 52 5.91 20.97 -0.34
C ALA A 52 4.67 21.74 -0.83
N GLY A 53 3.55 21.04 -1.07
CA GLY A 53 2.27 21.66 -1.38
C GLY A 53 1.79 22.59 -0.25
N PHE A 54 1.81 22.11 0.99
CA PHE A 54 1.41 22.93 2.14
C PHE A 54 2.32 24.14 2.35
N GLU A 55 3.63 23.97 2.16
CA GLU A 55 4.58 25.08 2.27
C GLU A 55 4.36 26.13 1.18
N ARG A 56 4.18 25.71 -0.07
CA ARG A 56 3.84 26.59 -1.20
C ARG A 56 2.54 27.36 -0.95
N ASP A 57 1.57 26.71 -0.32
CA ASP A 57 0.27 27.31 0.00
C ASP A 57 0.32 28.18 1.28
N GLY A 58 1.49 28.28 1.94
CA GLY A 58 1.75 29.19 3.05
C GLY A 58 1.38 28.66 4.44
N TYR A 59 1.09 27.37 4.58
CA TYR A 59 0.70 26.79 5.87
C TYR A 59 1.91 26.62 6.79
N SER A 60 1.90 27.24 7.97
CA SER A 60 2.88 26.96 9.03
C SER A 60 2.58 25.64 9.76
N THR A 61 1.30 25.33 9.92
CA THR A 61 0.79 24.09 10.51
C THR A 61 -0.41 23.60 9.70
N VAL A 62 -0.69 22.30 9.78
CA VAL A 62 -1.86 21.66 9.18
C VAL A 62 -2.42 20.64 10.17
N GLY A 63 -3.74 20.44 10.17
CA GLY A 63 -4.39 19.41 10.97
C GLY A 63 -3.96 18.00 10.56
N LEU A 64 -3.85 17.10 11.52
CA LEU A 64 -3.41 15.71 11.37
C LEU A 64 -4.32 14.95 10.40
N ALA A 65 -5.63 15.05 10.56
CA ALA A 65 -6.60 14.37 9.70
C ALA A 65 -6.48 14.87 8.25
N TYR A 66 -6.36 16.19 8.05
CA TYR A 66 -6.18 16.77 6.73
C TYR A 66 -4.85 16.39 6.08
N PHE A 67 -3.76 16.33 6.87
CA PHE A 67 -2.46 15.85 6.41
C PHE A 67 -2.55 14.43 5.85
N TYR A 68 -3.10 13.49 6.63
CA TYR A 68 -3.21 12.09 6.20
C TYR A 68 -4.15 11.92 5.01
N TYR A 69 -5.26 12.66 4.96
CA TYR A 69 -6.13 12.63 3.78
C TYR A 69 -5.38 13.07 2.51
N LYS A 70 -4.63 14.17 2.56
CA LYS A 70 -3.83 14.62 1.40
C LYS A 70 -2.72 13.64 1.05
N LEU A 71 -2.11 13.01 2.05
CA LEU A 71 -1.13 11.96 1.86
C LEU A 71 -1.72 10.77 1.10
N ASP A 72 -2.88 10.28 1.51
CA ASP A 72 -3.54 9.13 0.88
C ASP A 72 -3.97 9.43 -0.57
N VAL A 73 -4.43 10.66 -0.84
CA VAL A 73 -4.75 11.12 -2.20
C VAL A 73 -3.50 11.14 -3.07
N ALA A 74 -2.42 11.77 -2.61
CA ALA A 74 -1.17 11.83 -3.36
C ALA A 74 -0.55 10.45 -3.55
N PHE A 75 -0.61 9.61 -2.52
CA PHE A 75 -0.14 8.23 -2.56
C PHE A 75 -0.89 7.42 -3.61
N TRP A 76 -2.23 7.51 -3.65
CA TRP A 76 -3.05 6.83 -4.66
C TRP A 76 -2.60 7.15 -6.08
N ASP A 77 -2.37 8.44 -6.37
CA ASP A 77 -1.97 8.88 -7.70
C ASP A 77 -0.56 8.44 -8.09
N ILE A 78 0.37 8.40 -7.13
CA ILE A 78 1.76 7.99 -7.35
C ILE A 78 1.86 6.47 -7.48
N TYR A 79 1.30 5.74 -6.52
CA TYR A 79 1.49 4.29 -6.40
C TYR A 79 0.77 3.52 -7.51
N PHE A 80 -0.48 3.89 -7.81
CA PHE A 80 -1.29 3.29 -8.88
C PHE A 80 -1.15 4.01 -10.23
N GLY A 81 -0.28 5.02 -10.32
CA GLY A 81 -0.09 5.82 -11.53
C GLY A 81 0.36 5.02 -12.75
N ASP A 82 1.07 3.91 -12.55
CA ASP A 82 1.54 3.02 -13.61
C ASP A 82 0.41 2.22 -14.29
N LEU A 83 -0.76 2.11 -13.66
CA LEU A 83 -1.94 1.50 -14.26
C LEU A 83 -2.48 2.34 -15.44
N GLY A 84 -2.05 3.60 -15.57
CA GLY A 84 -2.43 4.45 -16.70
C GLY A 84 -3.93 4.59 -16.84
N ASN A 85 -4.48 4.18 -17.98
CA ASN A 85 -5.92 4.25 -18.26
C ASN A 85 -6.76 3.27 -17.42
N ASP A 86 -6.13 2.23 -16.87
CA ASP A 86 -6.80 1.24 -16.02
C ASP A 86 -6.85 1.69 -14.55
N LYS A 87 -6.21 2.83 -14.22
CA LYS A 87 -6.22 3.39 -12.86
C LYS A 87 -7.65 3.86 -12.52
N PRO A 88 -8.26 3.37 -11.43
CA PRO A 88 -9.51 3.93 -10.95
C PRO A 88 -9.30 5.36 -10.44
N ALA A 89 -10.37 6.16 -10.50
CA ALA A 89 -10.40 7.45 -9.83
C ALA A 89 -10.10 7.29 -8.34
N CYS A 90 -9.42 8.28 -7.75
CA CYS A 90 -9.15 8.28 -6.32
C CYS A 90 -10.48 8.18 -5.54
N PRO A 91 -10.63 7.19 -4.64
CA PRO A 91 -11.88 6.96 -3.92
C PRO A 91 -12.18 8.05 -2.87
N TRP A 92 -11.20 8.86 -2.51
CA TRP A 92 -11.27 9.85 -1.43
C TRP A 92 -11.89 11.16 -1.90
N THR A 93 -13.19 11.14 -2.21
CA THR A 93 -13.89 12.29 -2.79
C THR A 93 -14.33 13.34 -1.76
N ALA A 94 -14.56 12.93 -0.50
CA ALA A 94 -14.87 13.81 0.61
C ALA A 94 -13.78 13.69 1.68
N GLY A 95 -13.06 14.79 1.93
CA GLY A 95 -11.99 14.85 2.93
C GLY A 95 -12.41 15.56 4.21
N PRO A 96 -11.61 15.43 5.28
CA PRO A 96 -11.79 16.20 6.51
C PRO A 96 -11.63 17.71 6.24
N VAL A 97 -12.18 18.51 7.15
CA VAL A 97 -12.10 19.98 7.07
C VAL A 97 -10.65 20.42 7.25
N GLN A 98 -10.16 21.22 6.32
CA GLN A 98 -8.75 21.64 6.26
C GLN A 98 -8.24 22.35 7.53
N ASN A 99 -9.10 23.16 8.16
CA ASN A 99 -8.77 23.96 9.34
C ASN A 99 -9.72 23.62 10.49
N ASP A 100 -9.94 22.33 10.75
CA ASP A 100 -10.71 21.95 11.95
C ASP A 100 -9.94 22.41 13.20
N PRO A 101 -10.50 23.33 14.00
CA PRO A 101 -9.82 23.85 15.19
C PRO A 101 -9.62 22.79 16.28
N ASN A 102 -10.29 21.64 16.18
CA ASN A 102 -10.15 20.53 17.11
C ASN A 102 -9.14 19.48 16.63
N ASP A 103 -8.61 19.62 15.41
CA ASP A 103 -7.63 18.68 14.86
C ASP A 103 -6.23 19.01 15.39
N GLU A 104 -5.51 17.96 15.78
CA GLU A 104 -4.15 18.13 16.30
C GLU A 104 -3.20 18.52 15.17
N PRO A 105 -2.13 19.28 15.43
CA PRO A 105 -1.12 19.57 14.42
C PRO A 105 -0.45 18.30 13.89
N ALA A 106 -0.21 18.24 12.59
CA ALA A 106 0.51 17.13 11.96
C ALA A 106 2.02 17.22 12.25
N ASP A 107 2.48 16.45 13.25
CA ASP A 107 3.89 16.38 13.63
C ASP A 107 4.82 16.05 12.45
N ASN A 108 4.38 15.20 11.51
CA ASN A 108 5.13 14.86 10.30
C ASN A 108 5.46 16.08 9.43
N TYR A 109 4.53 17.03 9.32
CA TYR A 109 4.74 18.27 8.56
C TYR A 109 5.66 19.24 9.32
N ILE A 110 5.45 19.36 10.64
CA ILE A 110 6.29 20.20 11.51
C ILE A 110 7.75 19.71 11.47
N ASP A 111 7.98 18.41 11.57
CA ASP A 111 9.31 17.81 11.49
C ASP A 111 9.95 17.97 10.11
N TRP A 112 9.14 17.88 9.04
CA TRP A 112 9.60 18.16 7.68
C TRP A 112 10.06 19.63 7.54
N ARG A 113 9.29 20.60 8.04
CA ARG A 113 9.65 22.02 8.06
C ARG A 113 10.93 22.26 8.87
N ARG A 114 11.03 21.66 10.06
CA ARG A 114 12.20 21.79 10.95
C ARG A 114 13.49 21.31 10.27
N ARG A 115 13.46 20.15 9.60
CA ARG A 115 14.62 19.63 8.85
C ARG A 115 15.07 20.54 7.71
N ARG A 116 14.21 21.45 7.24
CA ARG A 116 14.48 22.44 6.19
C ARG A 116 14.77 23.84 6.74
N GLY A 117 14.93 23.99 8.05
CA GLY A 117 15.23 25.29 8.68
C GLY A 117 14.04 26.25 8.72
N MET A 118 12.82 25.76 8.49
CA MET A 118 11.59 26.55 8.46
C MET A 118 10.91 26.52 9.83
N THR A 119 11.54 27.09 10.86
CA THR A 119 10.94 27.24 12.19
C THR A 119 9.86 28.33 12.21
N ASP A 120 8.77 28.08 12.93
CA ASP A 120 7.57 28.93 12.94
C ASP A 120 7.85 30.39 13.30
N SER A 121 7.39 31.31 12.44
CA SER A 121 7.43 32.76 12.63
C SER A 121 6.44 33.30 13.68
N ALA A 122 5.94 32.46 14.58
CA ALA A 122 5.01 32.87 15.64
C ALA A 122 5.69 33.67 16.78
N GLN A 123 7.01 33.83 16.77
CA GLN A 123 7.74 34.74 17.67
C GLN A 123 8.16 36.08 17.02
N SER A 124 7.78 36.34 15.76
CA SER A 124 8.24 37.51 15.00
C SER A 124 7.13 38.46 14.56
N GLN A 125 6.07 38.61 15.38
CA GLN A 125 5.04 39.63 15.19
C GLN A 125 4.71 40.38 16.49
N MET A 126 5.72 41.04 17.06
CA MET A 126 5.56 42.37 17.64
C MET A 126 6.90 43.06 17.46
N ASP A 127 7.02 43.90 16.43
CA ASP A 127 7.63 45.22 16.57
C ASP A 127 7.47 45.99 15.26
N VAL A 128 6.58 46.97 15.33
CA VAL A 128 6.47 48.08 14.37
C VAL A 128 7.79 48.87 14.43
N PRO A 129 8.39 49.27 13.29
CA PRO A 129 9.67 49.98 13.31
C PRO A 129 9.45 51.42 13.78
N GLY A 130 9.78 51.67 15.05
CA GLY A 130 9.97 53.00 15.61
C GLY A 130 11.38 53.11 16.18
N ASN A 131 12.33 53.51 15.32
CA ASN A 131 13.65 54.06 15.62
C ASN A 131 14.54 53.32 16.64
N ASP A 132 15.60 52.70 16.13
CA ASP A 132 16.85 52.33 16.81
C ASP A 132 17.43 53.47 17.70
N PRO A 133 18.31 53.21 18.71
CA PRO A 133 19.27 52.09 18.71
C PRO A 133 19.57 51.37 20.06
N VAL A 134 20.05 50.13 19.90
CA VAL A 134 21.00 49.39 20.76
C VAL A 134 20.53 49.05 22.19
N SER A 135 20.28 47.75 22.42
CA SER A 135 20.81 47.08 23.62
C SER A 135 20.84 45.56 23.50
N GLN A 136 22.08 45.05 23.56
CA GLN A 136 22.58 43.75 23.99
C GLN A 136 21.61 42.56 24.14
N GLY A 137 21.97 41.47 23.45
CA GLY A 137 21.41 40.14 23.67
C GLY A 137 21.52 39.68 25.11
N GLY A 138 20.42 39.09 25.58
CA GLY A 138 20.35 38.32 26.80
C GLY A 138 19.58 37.04 26.51
N ASP A 139 20.29 35.93 26.41
CA ASP A 139 19.74 34.58 26.53
C ASP A 139 18.94 34.50 27.83
N SER A 140 17.63 34.38 27.72
CA SER A 140 16.77 33.94 28.83
C SER A 140 15.99 32.71 28.38
N GLN A 141 16.61 31.54 28.54
CA GLN A 141 15.89 30.27 28.52
C GLN A 141 15.08 30.18 29.81
N ASP A 142 13.80 30.50 29.74
CA ASP A 142 12.86 30.32 30.84
C ASP A 142 12.70 28.80 31.12
N PRO A 143 13.08 28.29 32.31
CA PRO A 143 13.09 26.86 32.62
C PRO A 143 11.72 26.19 32.51
N ALA A 144 10.61 26.95 32.61
CA ALA A 144 9.27 26.43 32.40
C ALA A 144 9.04 25.96 30.95
N THR A 145 9.58 26.69 29.96
CA THR A 145 9.44 26.37 28.54
C THR A 145 10.26 25.13 28.13
N LEU A 146 11.41 24.92 28.77
CA LEU A 146 12.23 23.72 28.61
C LEU A 146 11.53 22.47 29.16
N PHE A 147 10.87 22.59 30.31
CA PHE A 147 10.16 21.49 30.94
C PHE A 147 8.95 21.03 30.12
N GLU A 148 8.15 21.97 29.60
CA GLU A 148 7.06 21.65 28.68
C GLU A 148 7.54 20.97 27.38
N SER A 149 8.64 21.47 26.81
CA SER A 149 9.24 20.91 25.60
C SER A 149 9.71 19.47 25.82
N LEU A 150 10.33 19.18 26.97
CA LEU A 150 10.73 17.83 27.37
C LEU A 150 9.54 16.89 27.58
N GLN A 151 8.46 17.36 28.19
CA GLN A 151 7.25 16.53 28.35
C GLN A 151 6.59 16.21 27.01
N ARG A 152 6.53 17.18 26.09
CA ARG A 152 5.99 16.98 24.74
C ARG A 152 6.83 15.98 23.95
N ALA A 153 8.16 16.14 23.95
CA ALA A 153 9.08 15.20 23.32
C ALA A 153 8.93 13.79 23.89
N ARG A 154 8.78 13.66 25.22
CA ARG A 154 8.56 12.35 25.86
C ARG A 154 7.27 11.68 25.40
N ARG A 155 6.15 12.43 25.29
CA ARG A 155 4.88 11.90 24.78
C ARG A 155 5.00 11.45 23.32
N GLN A 156 5.65 12.23 22.48
CA GLN A 156 5.91 11.88 21.08
C GLN A 156 6.76 10.61 20.96
N ILE A 157 7.79 10.45 21.79
CA ILE A 157 8.63 9.25 21.81
C ILE A 157 7.81 8.01 22.19
N VAL A 158 6.95 8.11 23.22
CA VAL A 158 6.10 6.99 23.64
C VAL A 158 5.08 6.62 22.55
N ASN A 159 4.42 7.62 21.95
CA ASN A 159 3.46 7.39 20.88
C ASN A 159 4.14 6.77 19.64
N SER A 160 5.30 7.30 19.24
CA SER A 160 6.10 6.77 18.14
C SER A 160 6.56 5.34 18.41
N ALA A 161 6.97 5.03 19.64
CA ALA A 161 7.37 3.67 20.02
C ALA A 161 6.21 2.69 19.97
N ASN A 162 5.00 3.10 20.38
CA ASN A 162 3.80 2.26 20.30
C ASN A 162 3.40 1.99 18.85
N VAL A 163 3.40 3.02 18.00
CA VAL A 163 3.11 2.88 16.55
C VAL A 163 4.17 2.00 15.87
N ALA A 164 5.45 2.16 16.22
CA ALA A 164 6.51 1.29 15.70
C ALA A 164 6.36 -0.17 16.14
N ALA A 165 5.91 -0.42 17.37
CA ALA A 165 5.64 -1.77 17.86
C ALA A 165 4.44 -2.41 17.14
N GLU A 166 3.37 -1.64 16.91
CA GLU A 166 2.19 -2.11 16.18
C GLU A 166 2.51 -2.42 14.71
N MET A 167 3.24 -1.53 14.03
CA MET A 167 3.75 -1.79 12.68
C MET A 167 4.68 -3.00 12.63
N GLY A 168 5.51 -3.19 13.67
CA GLY A 168 6.37 -4.37 13.80
C GLY A 168 5.56 -5.67 13.86
N ASN A 169 4.47 -5.68 14.63
CA ASN A 169 3.59 -6.85 14.73
C ASN A 169 2.87 -7.13 13.40
N ILE A 170 2.35 -6.08 12.74
CA ILE A 170 1.71 -6.21 11.42
C ILE A 170 2.71 -6.76 10.39
N ALA A 171 3.95 -6.29 10.41
CA ALA A 171 4.99 -6.78 9.51
C ALA A 171 5.32 -8.27 9.75
N ILE A 172 5.37 -8.69 11.01
CA ILE A 172 5.59 -10.10 11.39
C ILE A 172 4.42 -10.98 10.92
N GLU A 173 3.17 -10.55 11.15
CA GLU A 173 1.98 -11.29 10.73
C GLU A 173 1.89 -11.39 9.20
N THR A 174 2.20 -10.30 8.51
CA THR A 174 2.23 -10.25 7.05
C THR A 174 3.31 -11.17 6.49
N HIS A 175 4.53 -11.13 7.05
CA HIS A 175 5.61 -12.01 6.65
C HIS A 175 5.26 -13.49 6.87
N THR A 176 4.64 -13.81 8.02
CA THR A 176 4.19 -15.17 8.33
C THR A 176 3.13 -15.66 7.35
N SER A 177 2.17 -14.79 7.02
CA SER A 177 1.12 -15.09 6.04
C SER A 177 1.70 -15.31 4.64
N MET A 178 2.67 -14.48 4.24
CA MET A 178 3.36 -14.61 2.95
C MET A 178 4.16 -15.91 2.87
N GLN A 179 4.85 -16.29 3.96
CA GLN A 179 5.58 -17.56 4.02
C GLN A 179 4.65 -18.76 3.83
N LYS A 180 3.47 -18.73 4.47
CA LYS A 180 2.45 -19.77 4.29
C LYS A 180 1.98 -19.88 2.84
N VAL A 181 1.74 -18.75 2.17
CA VAL A 181 1.35 -18.71 0.75
C VAL A 181 2.46 -19.27 -0.15
N LEU A 182 3.72 -19.00 0.15
CA LEU A 182 4.86 -19.55 -0.60
C LEU A 182 4.97 -21.07 -0.42
N ASP A 183 4.75 -21.58 0.80
CA ASP A 183 4.76 -23.01 1.07
C ASP A 183 3.59 -23.72 0.35
N GLU A 184 2.39 -23.14 0.38
CA GLU A 184 1.23 -23.65 -0.37
C GLU A 184 1.48 -23.64 -1.88
N LYS A 185 2.09 -22.58 -2.41
CA LYS A 185 2.49 -22.49 -3.82
C LYS A 185 3.48 -23.60 -4.19
N ARG A 186 4.46 -23.90 -3.33
CA ARG A 186 5.42 -24.99 -3.57
C ARG A 186 4.73 -26.34 -3.68
N VAL A 187 3.83 -26.64 -2.73
CA VAL A 187 3.06 -27.89 -2.74
C VAL A 187 2.19 -28.01 -3.99
N LEU A 188 1.57 -26.90 -4.43
CA LEU A 188 0.79 -26.88 -5.67
C LEU A 188 1.67 -27.11 -6.91
N GLN A 189 2.87 -26.53 -6.95
CA GLN A 189 3.82 -26.76 -8.05
C GLN A 189 4.26 -28.24 -8.14
N GLU A 190 4.54 -28.87 -7.01
CA GLU A 190 4.86 -30.31 -6.95
C GLU A 190 3.69 -31.17 -7.47
N LYS A 191 2.45 -30.83 -7.08
CA LYS A 191 1.25 -31.53 -7.59
C LYS A 191 1.04 -31.34 -9.08
N VAL A 192 1.25 -30.12 -9.60
CA VAL A 192 1.13 -29.85 -11.04
C VAL A 192 2.15 -30.68 -11.82
N ALA A 193 3.41 -30.70 -11.39
CA ALA A 193 4.45 -31.51 -12.04
C ALA A 193 4.10 -33.01 -12.05
N SER A 194 3.57 -33.53 -10.94
CA SER A 194 3.11 -34.92 -10.86
C SER A 194 1.95 -35.22 -11.82
N LEU A 195 0.97 -34.32 -11.92
CA LEU A 195 -0.16 -34.48 -12.84
C LEU A 195 0.27 -34.39 -14.30
N GLU A 196 1.26 -33.56 -14.63
CA GLU A 196 1.83 -33.48 -15.98
C GLU A 196 2.53 -34.79 -16.39
N GLU A 197 3.25 -35.43 -15.47
CA GLU A 197 3.87 -36.73 -15.71
C GLU A 197 2.82 -37.84 -15.93
N GLU A 198 1.78 -37.89 -15.09
CA GLU A 198 0.69 -38.85 -15.28
C GLU A 198 -0.04 -38.64 -16.60
N LEU A 199 -0.28 -37.38 -16.99
CA LEU A 199 -0.90 -37.06 -18.27
C LEU A 199 -0.05 -37.57 -19.44
N ALA A 200 1.27 -37.36 -19.39
CA ALA A 200 2.19 -37.87 -20.41
C ALA A 200 2.15 -39.41 -20.50
N ARG A 201 2.11 -40.10 -19.35
CA ARG A 201 1.99 -41.56 -19.29
C ARG A 201 0.68 -42.05 -19.91
N VAL A 202 -0.46 -41.45 -19.55
CA VAL A 202 -1.78 -41.80 -20.10
C VAL A 202 -1.84 -41.55 -21.61
N GLN A 203 -1.26 -40.46 -22.09
CA GLN A 203 -1.18 -40.17 -23.53
C GLN A 203 -0.35 -41.22 -24.27
N SER A 204 0.78 -41.65 -23.70
CA SER A 204 1.61 -42.73 -24.26
C SER A 204 0.84 -44.06 -24.34
N GLU A 205 0.14 -44.43 -23.27
CA GLU A 205 -0.67 -45.66 -23.22
C GLU A 205 -1.82 -45.63 -24.23
N LYS A 206 -2.52 -44.50 -24.33
CA LYS A 206 -3.56 -44.27 -25.36
C LYS A 206 -3.00 -44.45 -26.78
N ASN A 207 -1.81 -43.92 -27.06
CA ASN A 207 -1.19 -44.04 -28.37
C ASN A 207 -0.81 -45.49 -28.68
N SER A 208 -0.26 -46.22 -27.70
CA SER A 208 0.04 -47.65 -27.82
C SER A 208 -1.21 -48.48 -28.12
N LEU A 209 -2.29 -48.27 -27.37
CA LEU A 209 -3.58 -48.93 -27.61
C LEU A 209 -4.14 -48.62 -29.01
N ARG A 210 -4.00 -47.38 -29.47
CA ARG A 210 -4.39 -46.99 -30.84
C ARG A 210 -3.61 -47.76 -31.90
N CYS A 211 -2.30 -47.95 -31.74
CA CYS A 211 -1.50 -48.75 -32.66
C CYS A 211 -1.97 -50.22 -32.67
N ARG A 212 -2.11 -50.82 -31.49
CA ARG A 212 -2.59 -52.23 -31.37
C ARG A 212 -3.97 -52.42 -31.98
N LEU A 213 -4.89 -51.48 -31.77
CA LEU A 213 -6.22 -51.54 -32.38
C LEU A 213 -6.13 -51.48 -33.91
N ARG A 214 -5.31 -50.58 -34.46
CA ARG A 214 -5.10 -50.45 -35.91
C ARG A 214 -4.56 -51.76 -36.50
N ASP A 215 -3.58 -52.37 -35.85
CA ASP A 215 -2.98 -53.64 -36.28
C ASP A 215 -4.00 -54.79 -36.23
N ALA A 216 -4.80 -54.88 -35.17
CA ALA A 216 -5.87 -55.87 -35.04
C ALA A 216 -6.96 -55.69 -36.10
N THR A 217 -7.26 -54.46 -36.51
CA THR A 217 -8.24 -54.17 -37.56
C THR A 217 -7.72 -54.59 -38.94
N LEU A 218 -6.41 -54.49 -39.17
CA LEU A 218 -5.74 -54.91 -40.41
C LEU A 218 -5.55 -56.43 -40.51
N THR A 219 -5.44 -57.13 -39.37
CA THR A 219 -5.31 -58.60 -39.30
C THR A 219 -6.65 -59.32 -39.16
N ALA A 220 -7.76 -58.60 -38.99
CA ALA A 220 -9.09 -59.18 -38.96
C ALA A 220 -9.41 -59.85 -40.31
N PRO A 221 -9.72 -61.16 -40.34
CA PRO A 221 -10.01 -61.85 -41.59
C PRO A 221 -11.22 -61.22 -42.27
N ARG A 222 -11.05 -60.80 -43.53
CA ARG A 222 -12.17 -60.44 -44.41
C ARG A 222 -13.15 -61.61 -44.40
N ARG A 223 -14.34 -61.40 -43.83
CA ARG A 223 -15.46 -62.33 -44.00
C ARG A 223 -15.67 -62.49 -45.50
N GLN A 224 -15.31 -63.66 -46.04
CA GLN A 224 -15.64 -64.00 -47.41
C GLN A 224 -17.17 -63.94 -47.53
N PRO A 225 -17.71 -63.26 -48.55
CA PRO A 225 -19.14 -63.33 -48.81
C PRO A 225 -19.52 -64.80 -49.06
N PRO A 226 -20.70 -65.24 -48.61
CA PRO A 226 -21.11 -66.64 -48.73
C PRO A 226 -21.04 -67.07 -50.20
N SER A 227 -20.23 -68.12 -50.45
CA SER A 227 -20.11 -68.76 -51.75
C SER A 227 -21.49 -69.26 -52.19
N SER A 228 -22.03 -68.63 -53.23
CA SER A 228 -23.26 -69.05 -53.86
C SER A 228 -22.94 -70.27 -54.71
N ARG A 229 -23.29 -71.47 -54.21
CA ARG A 229 -23.29 -72.71 -55.01
C ARG A 229 -24.45 -72.66 -56.01
N GLN A 230 -24.14 -72.74 -57.30
CA GLN A 230 -24.96 -73.38 -58.33
C GLN A 230 -24.06 -74.26 -59.18
#